data_AF-A0AAV5F007-F1
#
_entry.id   AF-A0AAV5F007-F1
#
_cell.length_a   1.000
_cell.length_b   1.000
_cell.length_c   1.000
_cell.angle_alpha   90.00
_cell.angle_beta   90.00
_cell.angle_gamma   90.00
#
_symmetry.space_group_name_H-M   'P 1'
#
loop_
_entity.id
_entity.type
_entity.pdbx_description
1 polymer ?
#
loop_
_entity_poly.entity_id
_entity_poly.type
_entity_poly.pdbx_seq_one_letter_code
_entity_poly.pdbx_strand_id
1 'polypeptide(L)'
;MLSFKDHVPLDEFVFKTYLFCPQMTSNAFGDIKEPVRYAKTWMQYALMRDVQVLRVLVNARSRSLLLNTPVISQHLRTLELKTVFLDGSSTDLSGCPALEDLKDIFKKDMQLSPIFSKLKTLVLDWWVVASKVRAVIHFLRKAPVLEKISIRLCEVYMCL
;
A
#
# COMPACT_ATOMS: atom_id res chain seq x y z
N MET A 1 27.69 9.43 14.72
CA MET A 1 26.27 9.82 14.54
C MET A 1 26.15 10.42 13.14
N LEU A 2 25.94 9.57 12.12
CA LEU A 2 25.94 10.00 10.71
C LEU A 2 24.56 10.60 10.38
N SER A 3 24.55 11.92 10.21
CA SER A 3 23.37 12.68 9.79
C SER A 3 23.17 12.49 8.29
N PHE A 4 22.25 11.61 7.88
CA PHE A 4 21.83 11.40 6.48
C PHE A 4 20.94 12.56 5.96
N LYS A 5 21.30 13.82 6.23
CA LYS A 5 20.51 15.00 5.84
C LYS A 5 20.86 15.62 4.47
N ASP A 6 21.86 15.07 3.77
CA ASP A 6 22.36 15.64 2.51
C ASP A 6 21.85 14.94 1.24
N HIS A 7 20.81 14.12 1.36
CA HIS A 7 20.23 13.46 0.19
C HIS A 7 18.99 14.21 -0.29
N VAL A 8 18.95 14.49 -1.60
CA VAL A 8 17.74 14.96 -2.27
C VAL A 8 16.57 14.01 -1.89
N PRO A 9 15.44 14.56 -1.41
CA PRO A 9 14.29 13.75 -1.00
C PRO A 9 13.82 12.94 -2.21
N LEU A 10 13.50 11.68 -1.98
CA LEU A 10 13.03 10.81 -3.06
C LEU A 10 11.56 11.14 -3.31
N ASP A 11 11.21 11.72 -4.45
CA ASP A 11 9.80 12.11 -4.67
C ASP A 11 8.85 10.90 -4.77
N GLU A 12 9.24 9.89 -5.55
CA GLU A 12 8.44 8.68 -5.77
C GLU A 12 9.29 7.42 -5.59
N PHE A 13 8.75 6.48 -4.83
CA PHE A 13 9.27 5.13 -4.71
C PHE A 13 8.23 4.11 -5.19
N VAL A 14 8.62 3.28 -6.15
CA VAL A 14 7.75 2.29 -6.77
C VAL A 14 8.38 0.90 -6.69
N PHE A 15 7.76 0.01 -5.93
CA PHE A 15 8.09 -1.40 -5.87
C PHE A 15 6.99 -2.23 -6.55
N LYS A 16 7.32 -2.93 -7.63
CA LYS A 16 6.36 -3.77 -8.37
C LYS A 16 6.93 -5.16 -8.58
N THR A 17 6.13 -6.20 -8.33
CA THR A 17 6.47 -7.56 -8.74
C THR A 17 5.60 -7.98 -9.92
N TYR A 18 6.22 -8.50 -10.98
CA TYR A 18 5.52 -9.01 -12.16
C TYR A 18 5.53 -10.53 -12.12
N LEU A 19 4.36 -11.17 -12.28
CA LEU A 19 4.25 -12.64 -12.30
C LEU A 19 4.54 -13.26 -13.67
N PHE A 20 4.81 -12.46 -14.69
CA PHE A 20 4.96 -12.96 -16.06
C PHE A 20 6.34 -12.59 -16.61
N CYS A 21 7.30 -13.50 -16.45
CA CYS A 21 8.49 -13.54 -17.28
C CYS A 21 8.27 -14.71 -18.26
N PRO A 22 7.93 -14.48 -19.54
CA PRO A 22 7.48 -15.54 -20.47
C PRO A 22 8.50 -16.65 -20.77
N GLN A 23 9.70 -16.60 -20.17
CA GLN A 23 10.88 -17.32 -20.63
C GLN A 23 11.50 -18.26 -19.59
N MET A 24 10.98 -18.35 -18.35
CA MET A 24 11.61 -19.18 -17.32
C MET A 24 10.93 -20.55 -17.21
N THR A 25 11.61 -21.56 -17.75
CA THR A 25 11.25 -22.98 -17.62
C THR A 25 11.25 -23.43 -16.16
N SER A 26 10.29 -24.31 -15.87
CA SER A 26 9.79 -24.90 -14.60
C SER A 26 10.77 -25.27 -13.47
N ASN A 27 12.08 -25.12 -13.63
CA ASN A 27 13.08 -25.73 -12.73
C ASN A 27 13.80 -24.68 -11.88
N ALA A 28 13.61 -23.39 -12.18
CA ALA A 28 14.14 -22.26 -11.43
C ALA A 28 13.14 -21.67 -10.43
N PHE A 29 12.19 -22.47 -9.91
CA PHE A 29 11.38 -22.12 -8.74
C PHE A 29 12.22 -22.14 -7.44
N GLY A 30 13.49 -21.72 -7.52
CA GLY A 30 14.29 -21.34 -6.37
C GLY A 30 13.58 -20.17 -5.68
N ASP A 31 13.02 -20.46 -4.52
CA ASP A 31 12.29 -19.58 -3.62
C ASP A 31 11.48 -18.45 -4.30
N ILE A 32 10.24 -18.76 -4.69
CA ILE A 32 9.22 -17.81 -5.19
C ILE A 32 9.00 -16.59 -4.26
N LYS A 33 9.57 -16.60 -3.06
CA LYS A 33 9.55 -15.52 -2.07
C LYS A 33 10.74 -14.55 -2.21
N GLU A 34 11.75 -14.88 -3.01
CA GLU A 34 13.02 -14.16 -3.07
C GLU A 34 12.87 -12.67 -3.45
N PRO A 35 12.04 -12.28 -4.43
CA PRO A 35 11.87 -10.85 -4.75
C PRO A 35 11.06 -10.12 -3.67
N VAL A 36 10.11 -10.83 -3.06
CA VAL A 36 9.14 -10.27 -2.09
C VAL A 36 9.78 -10.07 -0.71
N ARG A 37 10.82 -10.84 -0.36
CA ARG A 37 11.51 -10.74 0.94
C ARG A 37 12.12 -9.36 1.18
N TYR A 38 12.52 -8.67 0.11
CA TYR A 38 13.13 -7.35 0.19
C TYR A 38 12.13 -6.21 0.20
N ALA A 39 10.87 -6.45 -0.16
CA ALA A 39 9.86 -5.41 -0.28
C ALA A 39 9.76 -4.57 1.01
N LYS A 40 9.79 -5.24 2.17
CA LYS A 40 9.77 -4.56 3.48
C LYS A 40 10.98 -3.63 3.67
N THR A 41 12.19 -4.12 3.38
CA THR A 41 13.42 -3.32 3.50
C THR A 41 13.40 -2.12 2.56
N TRP A 42 12.95 -2.33 1.33
CA TRP A 42 12.79 -1.26 0.34
C TRP A 42 11.76 -0.20 0.76
N MET A 43 10.64 -0.62 1.34
CA MET A 43 9.65 0.30 1.91
C MET A 43 10.24 1.15 3.05
N GLN A 44 10.97 0.51 3.97
CA GLN A 44 11.62 1.21 5.08
C GLN A 44 12.65 2.23 4.58
N TYR A 45 13.42 1.86 3.56
CA TYR A 45 14.36 2.78 2.92
C TYR A 45 13.65 3.97 2.29
N ALA A 46 12.54 3.75 1.57
CA ALA A 46 11.76 4.83 0.97
C ALA A 46 11.21 5.81 2.02
N LEU A 47 10.68 5.27 3.13
CA LEU A 47 10.18 6.09 4.25
C LEU A 47 11.31 6.88 4.93
N MET A 48 12.51 6.30 5.04
CA MET A 48 13.71 7.00 5.54
C MET A 48 14.20 8.12 4.60
N ARG A 49 13.78 8.11 3.33
CA ARG A 49 14.14 9.11 2.31
C ARG A 49 13.06 10.18 2.12
N ASP A 50 12.15 10.31 3.09
CA ASP A 50 11.06 11.29 3.11
C ASP A 50 10.20 11.25 1.83
N VAL A 51 9.90 10.03 1.37
CA VAL A 51 9.17 9.84 0.13
C VAL A 51 7.79 10.47 0.16
N GLN A 52 7.42 11.16 -0.93
CA GLN A 52 6.09 11.75 -1.08
C GLN A 52 5.09 10.75 -1.67
N VAL A 53 5.55 9.87 -2.56
CA VAL A 53 4.72 8.85 -3.22
C VAL A 53 5.30 7.46 -2.99
N LEU A 54 4.61 6.62 -2.21
CA LEU A 54 4.98 5.23 -1.96
C LEU A 54 4.00 4.28 -2.64
N ARG A 55 4.50 3.48 -3.57
CA ARG A 55 3.68 2.51 -4.33
C ARG A 55 4.29 1.13 -4.23
N VAL A 56 3.56 0.20 -3.62
CA VAL A 56 4.01 -1.18 -3.41
C VAL A 56 2.96 -2.10 -4.02
N LEU A 57 3.22 -2.52 -5.25
CA LEU A 57 2.33 -3.38 -6.02
C LEU A 57 2.93 -4.78 -6.10
N VAL A 58 2.64 -5.58 -5.08
CA VAL A 58 3.04 -6.98 -5.11
C VAL A 58 1.94 -7.77 -5.81
N ASN A 59 2.38 -8.70 -6.64
CA ASN A 59 1.53 -9.69 -7.29
C ASN A 59 1.91 -11.05 -6.72
N ALA A 60 1.20 -11.48 -5.68
CA ALA A 60 1.45 -12.77 -5.05
C ALA A 60 0.22 -13.67 -5.18
N ARG A 61 0.34 -14.74 -5.98
CA ARG A 61 -0.66 -15.83 -6.03
C ARG A 61 -0.74 -16.63 -4.72
N SER A 62 0.27 -16.53 -3.85
CA SER A 62 0.41 -17.49 -2.75
C SER A 62 0.52 -16.88 -1.34
N ARG A 63 0.97 -15.63 -1.14
CA ARG A 63 0.90 -14.94 0.17
C ARG A 63 0.99 -13.43 0.00
N SER A 64 0.02 -12.69 0.52
CA SER A 64 0.12 -11.25 0.68
C SER A 64 1.27 -10.87 1.62
N LEU A 65 1.88 -9.70 1.40
CA LEU A 65 2.90 -9.16 2.29
C LEU A 65 2.28 -8.66 3.58
N LEU A 66 2.68 -9.20 4.74
CA LEU A 66 2.29 -8.61 6.02
C LEU A 66 3.33 -7.57 6.44
N LEU A 67 2.91 -6.30 6.46
CA LEU A 67 3.68 -5.24 7.08
C LEU A 67 3.27 -5.16 8.55
N ASN A 68 4.22 -5.31 9.46
CA ASN A 68 4.01 -5.18 10.90
C ASN A 68 4.76 -3.97 11.50
N THR A 69 5.29 -3.12 10.62
CA THR A 69 5.98 -1.88 10.98
C THR A 69 5.11 -0.70 10.60
N PRO A 70 4.88 0.27 11.50
CA PRO A 70 4.04 1.42 11.22
C PRO A 70 4.64 2.26 10.08
N VAL A 71 3.77 2.67 9.16
CA VAL A 71 4.13 3.59 8.08
C VAL A 71 4.00 5.01 8.64
N ILE A 72 5.13 5.61 9.01
CA ILE A 72 5.20 6.96 9.57
C ILE A 72 6.03 7.81 8.62
N SER A 73 5.45 8.91 8.14
CA SER A 73 6.14 9.88 7.28
C SER A 73 5.39 11.20 7.29
N GLN A 74 6.11 12.29 7.57
CA GLN A 74 5.51 13.63 7.53
C GLN A 74 5.32 14.15 6.10
N HIS A 75 5.92 13.48 5.12
CA HIS A 75 6.01 13.91 3.73
C HIS A 75 5.18 13.06 2.77
N LEU A 76 4.73 11.88 3.22
CA LEU A 76 3.98 10.96 2.38
C LEU A 76 2.59 11.52 2.05
N ARG A 77 2.36 11.77 0.76
CA ARG A 77 1.11 12.29 0.20
C ARG A 77 0.30 11.21 -0.50
N THR A 78 0.97 10.23 -1.11
CA THR A 78 0.30 9.16 -1.85
C THR A 78 0.77 7.80 -1.36
N LEU A 79 -0.16 6.94 -1.00
CA LEU A 79 0.09 5.54 -0.62
C LEU A 79 -0.75 4.59 -1.49
N GLU A 80 -0.08 3.70 -2.21
CA GLU A 80 -0.73 2.64 -2.99
C GLU A 80 -0.16 1.27 -2.58
N LEU A 81 -1.02 0.39 -2.05
CA LEU A 81 -0.62 -0.91 -1.51
C LEU A 81 -1.45 -2.02 -2.15
N LYS A 82 -0.89 -2.77 -3.10
CA LYS A 82 -1.59 -3.90 -3.75
C LYS A 82 -1.03 -5.24 -3.30
N THR A 83 -1.93 -6.11 -2.83
CA THR A 83 -1.64 -7.39 -2.13
C THR A 83 -0.73 -7.29 -0.89
N VAL A 84 -0.64 -6.11 -0.28
CA VAL A 84 0.05 -5.88 1.00
C VAL A 84 -0.99 -5.68 2.10
N PHE A 85 -0.88 -6.43 3.20
CA PHE A 85 -1.66 -6.26 4.42
C PHE A 85 -0.89 -5.44 5.45
N LEU A 86 -1.55 -4.47 6.07
CA LEU A 86 -1.06 -3.83 7.28
C LEU A 86 -1.56 -4.64 8.50
N ASP A 87 -0.67 -5.11 9.36
CA ASP A 87 -1.03 -5.71 10.64
C ASP A 87 -1.53 -4.63 11.61
N GLY A 88 -2.36 -4.99 12.59
CA GLY A 88 -3.05 -4.09 13.53
C GLY A 88 -2.15 -3.15 14.38
N SER A 89 -0.83 -3.33 14.36
CA SER A 89 0.16 -2.40 14.93
C SER A 89 0.71 -1.39 13.91
N SER A 90 0.69 -1.73 12.63
CA SER A 90 1.08 -0.87 11.49
C SER A 90 -0.09 -0.09 10.87
N THR A 91 -1.30 -0.35 11.36
CA THR A 91 -2.56 0.27 10.95
C THR A 91 -2.74 1.72 11.41
N ASP A 92 -1.72 2.34 12.00
CA ASP A 92 -1.81 3.74 12.40
C ASP A 92 -1.17 4.66 11.37
N LEU A 93 -1.96 5.03 10.36
CA LEU A 93 -1.60 6.08 9.41
C LEU A 93 -1.69 7.50 10.03
N SER A 94 -1.94 7.64 11.34
CA SER A 94 -1.84 8.94 12.04
C SER A 94 -0.45 9.56 11.88
N GLY A 95 0.57 8.71 11.74
CA GLY A 95 1.94 9.12 11.46
C GLY A 95 2.17 9.71 10.07
N CYS A 96 1.13 9.75 9.21
CA CYS A 96 1.16 10.32 7.86
C CYS A 96 0.18 11.51 7.71
N PRO A 97 0.44 12.65 8.38
CA PRO A 97 -0.48 13.81 8.38
C PRO A 97 -0.59 14.55 7.04
N ALA A 98 0.28 14.24 6.08
CA ALA A 98 0.26 14.81 4.73
C ALA A 98 -0.44 13.91 3.69
N LEU A 99 -1.01 12.78 4.10
CA LEU A 99 -1.60 11.81 3.18
C LEU A 99 -2.87 12.37 2.53
N GLU A 100 -2.80 12.56 1.20
CA GLU A 100 -3.87 13.11 0.36
C GLU A 100 -4.53 12.05 -0.52
N ASP A 101 -3.77 11.03 -0.95
CA ASP A 101 -4.23 9.98 -1.86
C ASP A 101 -3.96 8.59 -1.29
N LEU A 102 -5.01 7.78 -1.20
CA LEU A 102 -4.92 6.39 -0.73
C LEU A 102 -5.56 5.43 -1.75
N LYS A 103 -4.80 4.42 -2.15
CA LYS A 103 -5.17 3.49 -3.23
C LYS A 103 -4.90 2.03 -2.85
N ASP A 104 -5.75 1.13 -3.32
CA ASP A 104 -5.59 -0.34 -3.24
C ASP A 104 -5.56 -0.96 -1.84
N ILE A 105 -5.90 -0.19 -0.80
CA ILE A 105 -5.95 -0.67 0.59
C ILE A 105 -6.84 -1.90 0.75
N PHE A 106 -6.50 -2.82 1.66
CA PHE A 106 -7.33 -3.99 1.92
C PHE A 106 -8.44 -3.71 2.92
N LYS A 107 -9.47 -4.56 2.89
CA LYS A 107 -10.58 -4.59 3.86
C LYS A 107 -10.14 -4.50 5.32
N LYS A 108 -9.05 -5.19 5.69
CA LYS A 108 -8.54 -5.19 7.06
C LYS A 108 -7.99 -3.83 7.45
N ASP A 109 -7.45 -3.10 6.48
CA ASP A 109 -6.95 -1.74 6.61
C ASP A 109 -8.08 -0.70 6.54
N MET A 110 -9.35 -1.06 6.70
CA MET A 110 -10.44 -0.08 6.87
C MET A 110 -10.76 0.20 8.34
N GLN A 111 -10.32 -0.68 9.24
CA GLN A 111 -10.53 -0.52 10.68
C GLN A 111 -9.53 0.47 11.30
N LEU A 112 -8.68 1.11 10.50
CA LEU A 112 -7.66 2.06 10.93
C LEU A 112 -8.30 3.16 11.80
N SER A 113 -7.66 3.47 12.92
CA SER A 113 -8.15 4.45 13.89
C SER A 113 -7.97 5.93 13.54
N PRO A 114 -7.09 6.40 12.63
CA PRO A 114 -6.88 7.84 12.47
C PRO A 114 -8.00 8.53 11.70
N ILE A 115 -8.20 9.80 12.02
CA ILE A 115 -8.95 10.75 11.19
C ILE A 115 -8.02 11.18 10.06
N PHE A 116 -8.38 10.86 8.83
CA PHE A 116 -7.70 11.29 7.62
C PHE A 116 -8.10 12.73 7.27
N SER A 117 -7.52 13.69 7.97
CA SER A 117 -7.88 15.12 7.87
C SER A 117 -7.51 15.78 6.54
N LYS A 118 -6.67 15.14 5.72
CA LYS A 118 -6.23 15.65 4.40
C LYS A 118 -6.51 14.71 3.22
N LEU A 119 -7.14 13.55 3.46
CA LEU A 119 -7.36 12.57 2.40
C LEU A 119 -8.45 13.07 1.45
N LYS A 120 -8.06 13.36 0.20
CA LYS A 120 -8.92 13.89 -0.86
C LYS A 120 -9.37 12.80 -1.83
N THR A 121 -8.50 11.83 -2.12
CA THR A 121 -8.80 10.76 -3.07
C THR A 121 -8.69 9.39 -2.42
N LEU A 122 -9.74 8.58 -2.60
CA LEU A 122 -9.77 7.18 -2.21
C LEU A 122 -10.10 6.31 -3.42
N VAL A 123 -9.23 5.35 -3.71
CA VAL A 123 -9.49 4.32 -4.73
C VAL A 123 -9.60 2.96 -4.06
N LEU A 124 -10.76 2.33 -4.21
CA LEU A 124 -11.08 1.02 -3.68
C LEU A 124 -11.16 -0.01 -4.81
N ASP A 125 -10.78 -1.25 -4.53
CA ASP A 125 -10.76 -2.34 -5.50
C ASP A 125 -11.89 -3.38 -5.25
N TRP A 126 -11.90 -4.49 -6.00
CA TRP A 126 -12.96 -5.52 -6.03
C TRP A 126 -13.41 -6.08 -4.66
N TRP A 127 -12.54 -6.03 -3.65
CA TRP A 127 -12.86 -6.51 -2.29
C TRP A 127 -13.98 -5.70 -1.61
N VAL A 128 -14.32 -4.50 -2.11
CA VAL A 128 -15.50 -3.73 -1.66
C VAL A 128 -16.79 -4.54 -1.82
N VAL A 129 -16.89 -5.35 -2.88
CA VAL A 129 -18.06 -6.22 -3.12
C VAL A 129 -18.19 -7.30 -2.04
N ALA A 130 -17.07 -7.87 -1.61
CA ALA A 130 -17.00 -8.83 -0.50
C ALA A 130 -17.07 -8.15 0.89
N SER A 131 -17.17 -6.83 0.94
CA SER A 131 -17.15 -6.05 2.18
C SER A 131 -18.53 -5.58 2.57
N LYS A 132 -18.79 -5.61 3.88
CA LYS A 132 -20.01 -5.01 4.42
C LYS A 132 -19.93 -3.50 4.15
N VAL A 133 -20.88 -2.95 3.42
CA VAL A 133 -21.02 -1.50 3.13
C VAL A 133 -20.82 -0.64 4.38
N ARG A 134 -21.20 -1.14 5.55
CA ARG A 134 -20.98 -0.49 6.86
C ARG A 134 -19.49 -0.20 7.15
N ALA A 135 -18.57 -1.09 6.79
CA ALA A 135 -17.13 -0.86 6.97
C ALA A 135 -16.63 0.27 6.07
N VAL A 136 -17.17 0.35 4.84
CA VAL A 136 -16.88 1.45 3.91
C VAL A 136 -17.40 2.77 4.46
N ILE A 137 -18.66 2.83 4.88
CA ILE A 137 -19.25 4.03 5.48
C ILE A 137 -18.47 4.46 6.74
N HIS A 138 -18.05 3.52 7.58
CA HIS A 138 -17.25 3.82 8.77
C HIS A 138 -15.90 4.45 8.45
N PHE A 139 -15.21 3.93 7.43
CA PHE A 139 -13.96 4.51 6.95
C PHE A 139 -14.18 5.92 6.37
N LEU A 140 -15.22 6.11 5.55
CA LEU A 140 -15.52 7.40 4.93
C LEU A 140 -15.79 8.50 5.97
N ARG A 141 -16.42 8.16 7.12
CA ARG A 141 -16.61 9.09 8.23
C ARG A 141 -15.29 9.62 8.83
N LYS A 142 -14.20 8.88 8.68
CA LYS A 142 -12.87 9.29 9.14
C LYS A 142 -12.12 10.16 8.13
N ALA A 143 -12.64 10.36 6.92
CA ALA A 143 -12.06 11.20 5.88
C ALA A 143 -13.01 12.36 5.53
N PRO A 144 -13.16 13.37 6.41
CA PRO A 144 -14.18 14.41 6.26
C PRO A 144 -13.95 15.34 5.06
N VAL A 145 -12.73 15.38 4.50
CA VAL A 145 -12.36 16.24 3.36
C VAL A 145 -12.25 15.45 2.04
N LEU A 146 -12.79 14.24 2.01
CA LEU A 146 -12.70 13.38 0.83
C LEU A 146 -13.52 13.95 -0.33
N GLU A 147 -12.83 14.32 -1.40
CA GLU A 147 -13.42 14.95 -2.60
C GLU A 147 -13.79 13.91 -3.66
N LYS A 148 -13.03 12.81 -3.74
CA LYS A 148 -13.17 11.80 -4.81
C LYS A 148 -13.09 10.38 -4.27
N ILE A 149 -14.09 9.58 -4.62
CA ILE A 149 -14.09 8.12 -4.43
C ILE A 149 -14.12 7.45 -5.81
N SER A 150 -13.30 6.42 -6.01
CA SER A 150 -13.36 5.58 -7.20
C SER A 150 -13.36 4.12 -6.81
N ILE A 151 -14.29 3.35 -7.36
CA ILE A 151 -14.40 1.90 -7.13
C ILE A 151 -13.98 1.21 -8.43
N ARG A 152 -12.91 0.42 -8.35
CA ARG A 152 -12.39 -0.37 -9.46
C ARG A 152 -12.79 -1.83 -9.25
N LEU A 153 -13.75 -2.26 -10.06
CA LEU A 153 -14.11 -3.67 -10.16
C LEU A 153 -13.26 -4.28 -11.28
N CYS A 154 -12.04 -4.70 -10.95
CA CYS A 154 -11.26 -5.52 -11.88
C CYS A 154 -11.85 -6.93 -11.89
N GLU A 155 -12.34 -7.38 -13.04
CA GLU A 155 -12.57 -8.80 -13.30
C GLU A 155 -11.22 -9.51 -13.32
N VAL A 156 -10.77 -10.02 -12.17
CA VAL A 156 -9.61 -10.93 -12.13
C VAL A 156 -10.08 -12.33 -12.52
N TYR A 157 -10.61 -12.48 -13.73
CA TYR A 157 -10.96 -13.76 -14.35
C TYR A 157 -10.57 -13.79 -15.84
N MET A 158 -9.44 -13.20 -16.23
CA MET A 158 -8.86 -13.45 -17.55
C MET A 158 -7.34 -13.58 -17.45
N CYS A 159 -6.91 -14.60 -16.70
CA CYS A 159 -5.78 -15.42 -17.11
C CYS A 159 -6.32 -16.86 -17.17
N LEU A 160 -7.17 -17.12 -18.17
CA LEU A 160 -7.46 -18.47 -18.66
C LEU A 160 -6.28 -18.92 -19.53
#